data_AF-A0A2V8MNP8-F1
#
_entry.id   AF-A0A2V8MNP8-F1
#
_cell.length_a   1.000
_cell.length_b   1.000
_cell.length_c   1.000
_cell.angle_alpha   90.00
_cell.angle_beta   90.00
_cell.angle_gamma   90.00
#
_symmetry.space_group_name_H-M   'P 1'
#
loop_
_entity.id
_entity.type
_entity.pdbx_description
1 polymer ?
#
loop_
_entity_poly.entity_id
_entity_poly.type
_entity_poly.pdbx_seq_one_letter_code
_entity_poly.pdbx_strand_id
1 'polypeptide(L)'
;ELEDQQKKLQNGARTLSDAAKADLQKDIDRRTTELKRINEDAQKDLQGMRDQLLGPIAQRATAILQAMAAEKGYTLIIDVSNPENNVIWANPKNDITAELIKRIDTATPPQTAKPEAPKPAPSTTRPPAAPGTPRPTAPAPTPKPQ
;
A
#
# COMPACT_ATOMS: atom_id res chain seq x y z
N GLU A 1 -19.63 15.31 3.78
CA GLU A 1 -19.64 14.57 5.06
C GLU A 1 -18.63 15.10 6.09
N LEU A 2 -17.32 14.80 6.01
CA LEU A 2 -16.34 15.24 7.02
C LEU A 2 -16.19 16.79 7.05
N GLU A 3 -16.09 17.42 5.87
CA GLU A 3 -16.10 18.88 5.72
C GLU A 3 -17.41 19.52 6.21
N ASP A 4 -18.55 18.84 6.04
CA ASP A 4 -19.85 19.35 6.53
C ASP A 4 -19.94 19.29 8.05
N GLN A 5 -19.36 18.25 8.67
CA GLN A 5 -19.26 18.16 10.13
C GLN A 5 -18.31 19.22 10.70
N GLN A 6 -17.18 19.48 10.03
CA GLN A 6 -16.27 20.58 10.40
C GLN A 6 -16.95 21.96 10.26
N LYS A 7 -17.68 22.20 9.17
CA LYS A 7 -18.47 23.44 8.98
C LYS A 7 -19.59 23.57 10.01
N LYS A 8 -20.28 22.48 10.35
CA LYS A 8 -21.30 22.47 11.41
C LYS A 8 -20.71 22.77 12.79
N LEU A 9 -19.51 22.28 13.09
CA LEU A 9 -18.83 22.59 14.33
C LEU A 9 -18.38 24.06 14.37
N GLN A 10 -17.84 24.60 13.27
CA GLN A 10 -17.45 26.01 13.16
C GLN A 10 -18.66 26.97 13.26
N ASN A 11 -19.75 26.68 12.55
CA ASN A 11 -20.94 27.52 12.51
C ASN A 11 -21.84 27.33 13.75
N GLY A 12 -21.83 26.13 14.34
CA GLY A 12 -22.64 25.74 15.49
C GLY A 12 -21.97 25.92 16.85
N ALA A 13 -20.71 26.41 16.89
CA ALA A 13 -19.94 26.58 18.13
C ALA A 13 -20.64 27.45 19.18
N ARG A 14 -21.55 28.34 18.77
CA ARG A 14 -22.35 29.21 19.65
C ARG A 14 -23.79 28.73 19.88
N THR A 15 -24.30 27.78 19.10
CA THR A 15 -25.72 27.35 19.13
C THR A 15 -25.91 25.90 19.57
N LEU A 16 -24.87 25.08 19.52
CA LEU A 16 -24.87 23.70 20.01
C LEU A 16 -24.61 23.65 21.52
N SER A 17 -25.17 22.64 22.20
CA SER A 17 -24.81 22.33 23.59
C SER A 17 -23.38 21.76 23.67
N ASP A 18 -22.75 21.86 24.84
CA ASP A 18 -21.37 21.39 25.00
C ASP A 18 -21.23 19.86 24.82
N ALA A 19 -22.27 19.09 25.16
CA ALA A 19 -22.35 17.67 24.87
C ALA A 19 -22.36 17.38 23.36
N ALA A 20 -23.19 18.11 22.59
CA ALA A 20 -23.28 17.93 21.14
C ALA A 20 -21.99 18.35 20.42
N LYS A 21 -21.27 19.36 20.93
CA LYS A 21 -19.94 19.73 20.41
C LYS A 21 -18.91 18.64 20.68
N ALA A 22 -18.89 18.07 21.88
CA ALA A 22 -17.96 17.02 22.25
C ALA A 22 -18.15 15.74 21.41
N ASP A 23 -19.40 15.35 21.16
CA ASP A 23 -19.71 14.21 20.29
C ASP A 23 -19.35 14.48 18.83
N LEU A 24 -19.67 15.67 18.30
CA LEU A 24 -19.31 16.05 16.93
C LEU A 24 -17.79 16.13 16.73
N GLN A 25 -17.04 16.61 17.73
CA GLN A 25 -15.58 16.64 17.69
C GLN A 25 -14.99 15.23 17.66
N LYS A 26 -15.47 14.32 18.52
CA LYS A 26 -15.05 12.91 18.51
C LYS A 26 -15.31 12.23 17.17
N ASP A 27 -16.46 12.51 16.55
CA ASP A 27 -16.80 11.97 15.24
C ASP A 27 -15.89 12.52 14.13
N ILE A 28 -15.57 13.82 14.17
CA ILE A 28 -14.63 14.45 13.23
C ILE A 28 -13.24 13.82 13.38
N ASP A 29 -12.76 13.68 14.62
CA ASP A 29 -11.44 13.10 14.90
C ASP A 29 -11.38 11.66 14.40
N ARG A 30 -12.40 10.85 14.73
CA ARG A 30 -12.51 9.46 14.25
C ARG A 30 -12.49 9.36 12.73
N ARG A 31 -13.30 10.18 12.04
CA ARG A 31 -13.36 10.15 10.57
C ARG A 31 -12.07 10.67 9.93
N THR A 32 -11.40 11.63 10.55
CA THR A 32 -10.12 12.17 10.08
C THR A 32 -9.03 11.10 10.16
N THR A 33 -8.96 10.36 11.27
CA THR A 33 -8.04 9.23 11.42
C THR A 33 -8.34 8.12 10.40
N GLU A 34 -9.61 7.75 10.21
CA GLU A 34 -9.97 6.73 9.22
C GLU A 34 -9.61 7.16 7.80
N LEU A 35 -9.85 8.42 7.44
CA LEU A 35 -9.50 8.95 6.12
C LEU A 35 -7.98 8.94 5.90
N LYS A 36 -7.20 9.30 6.91
CA LYS A 36 -5.73 9.23 6.85
C LYS A 36 -5.26 7.79 6.62
N ARG A 37 -5.82 6.84 7.37
CA ARG A 37 -5.52 5.41 7.22
C ARG A 37 -5.88 4.88 5.83
N ILE A 38 -7.07 5.21 5.31
CA ILE A 38 -7.48 4.81 3.96
C ILE A 38 -6.55 5.38 2.90
N ASN A 39 -6.10 6.64 3.03
CA ASN A 39 -5.15 7.23 2.09
C ASN A 39 -3.78 6.55 2.15
N GLU A 40 -3.25 6.31 3.36
CA GLU A 40 -1.98 5.60 3.55
C GLU A 40 -2.04 4.17 3.02
N ASP A 41 -3.13 3.45 3.31
CA ASP A 41 -3.38 2.10 2.81
C ASP A 41 -3.48 2.10 1.27
N ALA A 42 -4.24 3.03 0.68
CA ALA A 42 -4.37 3.15 -0.77
C ALA A 42 -3.04 3.47 -1.45
N GLN A 43 -2.23 4.38 -0.89
CA GLN A 43 -0.90 4.69 -1.42
C GLN A 43 0.02 3.46 -1.38
N LYS A 44 -0.01 2.72 -0.27
CA LYS A 44 0.78 1.49 -0.11
C LYS A 44 0.34 0.41 -1.10
N ASP A 45 -0.97 0.23 -1.28
CA ASP A 45 -1.52 -0.73 -2.25
C ASP A 45 -1.14 -0.34 -3.68
N LEU A 46 -1.23 0.94 -4.05
CA LEU A 46 -0.81 1.42 -5.37
C LEU A 46 0.68 1.17 -5.62
N GLN A 47 1.53 1.40 -4.61
CA GLN A 47 2.95 1.11 -4.72
C GLN A 47 3.22 -0.40 -4.85
N GLY A 48 2.56 -1.23 -4.04
CA GLY A 48 2.66 -2.69 -4.13
C GLY A 48 2.18 -3.24 -5.46
N MET A 49 1.07 -2.72 -5.99
CA MET A 49 0.58 -3.05 -7.33
C MET A 49 1.59 -2.65 -8.40
N ARG A 50 2.14 -1.43 -8.33
CA ARG A 50 3.16 -0.98 -9.27
C ARG A 50 4.36 -1.92 -9.28
N ASP A 51 4.85 -2.32 -8.13
CA ASP A 51 5.98 -3.26 -8.01
C ASP A 51 5.62 -4.66 -8.52
N GLN A 52 4.40 -5.15 -8.25
CA GLN A 52 3.93 -6.43 -8.74
C GLN A 52 3.77 -6.46 -10.27
N LEU A 53 3.35 -5.35 -10.88
CA LEU A 53 3.20 -5.23 -12.33
C LEU A 53 4.56 -5.01 -13.02
N LEU A 54 5.40 -4.14 -12.47
CA LEU A 54 6.68 -3.78 -13.07
C LEU A 54 7.78 -4.82 -12.79
N GLY A 55 7.72 -5.55 -11.67
CA GLY A 55 8.73 -6.54 -11.30
C GLY A 55 8.96 -7.62 -12.36
N PRO A 56 7.91 -8.31 -12.85
CA PRO A 56 8.03 -9.29 -13.92
C PRO A 56 8.54 -8.68 -15.24
N ILE A 57 8.15 -7.43 -15.55
CA ILE A 57 8.64 -6.72 -16.73
C ILE A 57 10.14 -6.44 -16.59
N ALA A 58 10.58 -5.98 -15.43
CA ALA A 58 11.98 -5.73 -15.14
C ALA A 58 12.82 -7.02 -15.23
N GLN A 59 12.35 -8.13 -14.68
CA GLN A 59 13.03 -9.43 -14.79
C GLN A 59 13.20 -9.88 -16.25
N ARG A 60 12.15 -9.75 -17.07
CA ARG A 60 12.24 -10.04 -18.51
C ARG A 60 13.19 -9.08 -19.23
N ALA A 61 13.12 -7.79 -18.92
CA ALA A 61 14.02 -6.79 -19.46
C ALA A 61 15.48 -7.13 -19.14
N THR A 62 15.78 -7.54 -17.90
CA THR A 62 17.13 -8.00 -17.51
C THR A 62 17.56 -9.23 -18.28
N ALA A 63 16.69 -10.23 -18.48
CA ALA A 63 17.03 -11.42 -19.25
C ALA A 63 17.34 -11.09 -20.72
N ILE A 64 16.54 -10.22 -21.34
CA ILE A 64 16.75 -9.75 -22.72
C ILE A 64 18.03 -8.91 -22.80
N LEU A 65 18.29 -8.07 -21.80
CA LEU A 65 19.51 -7.28 -21.70
C LEU A 65 20.75 -8.17 -21.65
N GLN A 66 20.74 -9.24 -20.84
CA GLN A 66 21.84 -10.20 -20.75
C GLN A 66 22.06 -10.95 -22.06
N ALA A 67 20.99 -11.39 -22.73
CA ALA A 67 21.09 -12.04 -24.03
C ALA A 67 21.70 -11.08 -25.07
N MET A 68 21.23 -9.83 -25.12
CA MET A 68 21.78 -8.79 -25.99
C MET A 68 23.24 -8.47 -25.66
N ALA A 69 23.61 -8.44 -24.37
CA ALA A 69 24.98 -8.25 -23.93
C ALA A 69 25.91 -9.36 -24.44
N ALA A 70 25.48 -10.61 -24.34
CA ALA A 70 26.23 -11.76 -24.84
C ALA A 70 26.34 -11.74 -26.38
N GLU A 71 25.25 -11.46 -27.09
CA GLU A 71 25.22 -11.41 -28.56
C GLU A 71 26.12 -10.32 -29.15
N LYS A 72 26.13 -9.14 -28.53
CA LYS A 72 26.89 -7.97 -29.01
C LYS A 72 28.30 -7.91 -28.41
N GLY A 73 28.61 -8.78 -27.45
CA GLY A 73 29.90 -8.80 -26.74
C GLY A 73 30.10 -7.61 -25.80
N TYR A 74 29.04 -7.10 -25.17
CA TYR A 74 29.16 -6.04 -24.17
C TYR A 74 29.76 -6.57 -22.87
N THR A 75 30.86 -5.94 -22.43
CA THR A 75 31.51 -6.27 -21.15
C THR A 75 30.89 -5.52 -19.98
N LEU A 76 30.29 -4.35 -20.23
CA LEU A 76 29.70 -3.50 -19.20
C LEU A 76 28.52 -2.72 -19.78
N ILE A 77 27.43 -2.63 -19.00
CA ILE A 77 26.27 -1.80 -19.29
C ILE A 77 26.04 -0.90 -18.08
N ILE A 78 25.84 0.39 -18.32
CA ILE A 78 25.65 1.40 -17.28
C ILE A 78 24.32 2.10 -17.56
N ASP A 79 23.49 2.22 -16.53
CA ASP A 79 22.25 3.01 -16.62
C ASP A 79 22.59 4.50 -16.59
N VAL A 80 22.18 5.22 -17.63
CA VAL A 80 22.36 6.67 -17.78
C VAL A 80 21.03 7.43 -17.69
N SER A 81 19.94 6.71 -17.43
CA SER A 81 18.57 7.25 -17.44
C SER A 81 18.29 8.11 -16.21
N ASN A 82 18.95 7.79 -15.08
CA ASN A 82 18.75 8.48 -13.83
C ASN A 82 19.87 9.51 -13.58
N PRO A 83 19.56 10.81 -13.43
CA PRO A 83 20.57 11.85 -13.22
C PRO A 83 21.30 11.75 -11.87
N GLU A 84 20.80 10.95 -10.93
CA GLU A 84 21.51 10.61 -9.69
C GLU A 84 22.67 9.63 -9.90
N ASN A 85 22.75 8.99 -11.07
CA ASN A 85 23.87 8.11 -11.38
C ASN A 85 25.14 8.95 -11.61
N ASN A 86 26.28 8.47 -11.12
CA ASN A 86 27.59 9.15 -11.22
C ASN A 86 28.18 9.18 -12.65
N VAL A 87 27.34 9.19 -13.69
CA VAL A 87 27.74 9.26 -15.09
C VAL A 87 27.74 10.71 -15.54
N ILE A 88 28.93 11.29 -15.65
CA ILE A 88 29.12 12.69 -16.03
C ILE A 88 28.82 12.91 -17.53
N TRP A 89 29.15 11.93 -18.37
CA TRP A 89 28.90 11.97 -19.81
C TRP A 89 28.88 10.57 -20.42
N ALA A 90 27.95 10.32 -21.34
CA ALA A 90 27.90 9.12 -22.15
C ALA A 90 27.60 9.50 -23.62
N ASN A 91 28.22 8.78 -24.56
CA ASN A 91 27.98 9.01 -25.98
C ASN A 91 26.59 8.45 -26.35
N PRO A 92 25.67 9.26 -26.91
CA PRO A 92 24.34 8.79 -27.31
C PRO A 92 24.35 7.65 -28.34
N LYS A 93 25.44 7.50 -29.11
CA LYS A 93 25.60 6.38 -30.05
C LYS A 93 25.78 5.02 -29.36
N ASN A 94 26.16 5.03 -28.08
CA ASN A 94 26.33 3.82 -27.27
C ASN A 94 25.06 3.50 -26.46
N ASP A 95 23.99 4.29 -26.61
CA ASP A 95 22.73 4.05 -25.95
C ASP A 95 21.97 2.90 -26.63
N ILE A 96 21.88 1.78 -25.91
CA ILE A 96 21.19 0.57 -26.37
C ILE A 96 19.72 0.53 -25.94
N THR A 97 19.22 1.54 -25.22
CA THR A 97 17.87 1.58 -24.64
C THR A 97 16.81 1.41 -25.71
N ALA A 98 16.97 2.05 -26.87
CA ALA A 98 16.03 1.93 -27.99
C ALA A 98 16.01 0.51 -28.60
N GLU A 99 17.14 -0.19 -28.65
CA GLU A 99 17.21 -1.59 -29.11
C GLU A 99 16.58 -2.51 -28.05
N LEU A 100 16.85 -2.27 -26.77
CA LEU A 100 16.28 -3.01 -25.66
C LEU A 100 14.75 -2.93 -25.64
N ILE A 101 14.17 -1.72 -25.75
CA ILE A 101 12.71 -1.50 -25.77
C ILE A 101 12.09 -2.30 -26.92
N LYS A 102 12.64 -2.21 -28.13
CA LYS A 102 12.14 -2.98 -29.28
C LYS A 102 12.15 -4.48 -29.01
N ARG A 103 13.23 -5.02 -28.42
CA ARG A 103 13.29 -6.45 -28.09
C ARG A 103 12.27 -6.84 -27.02
N ILE A 104 12.08 -6.02 -26.00
CA ILE A 104 11.06 -6.23 -24.96
C ILE A 104 9.66 -6.25 -25.58
N ASP A 105 9.33 -5.28 -26.43
CA ASP A 105 8.05 -5.19 -27.12
C ASP A 105 7.79 -6.40 -28.04
N THR A 106 8.82 -6.89 -28.73
CA THR A 106 8.69 -8.11 -29.57
C THR A 106 8.54 -9.39 -28.75
N ALA A 107 9.17 -9.45 -27.58
CA ALA A 107 9.12 -10.62 -26.68
C ALA A 107 7.85 -10.64 -25.82
N THR A 108 7.22 -9.49 -25.62
CA THR A 108 5.99 -9.32 -24.85
C THR A 108 5.00 -8.50 -25.68
N PRO A 109 4.15 -9.13 -26.51
CA PRO A 109 3.01 -8.42 -27.09
C PRO A 109 2.21 -7.77 -25.95
N PRO A 110 1.65 -6.55 -26.13
CA PRO A 110 1.05 -5.78 -25.06
C PRO A 110 0.05 -6.66 -24.33
N GLN A 111 0.45 -7.09 -23.14
CA GLN A 111 -0.40 -7.86 -22.26
C GLN A 111 -1.46 -6.86 -21.85
N THR A 112 -2.66 -7.00 -22.42
CA THR A 112 -3.87 -6.40 -21.89
C THR A 112 -3.97 -6.95 -20.48
N ALA A 113 -3.37 -6.22 -19.54
CA ALA A 113 -3.42 -6.52 -18.13
C ALA A 113 -4.89 -6.39 -17.75
N LYS A 114 -5.61 -7.51 -17.83
CA LYS A 114 -6.90 -7.66 -17.18
C LYS A 114 -6.60 -7.36 -15.72
N PRO A 115 -7.16 -6.30 -15.12
CA PRO A 115 -6.93 -5.99 -13.73
C PRO A 115 -7.40 -7.20 -12.94
N GLU A 116 -6.47 -8.01 -12.45
CA GLU A 116 -6.80 -9.04 -11.49
C GLU A 116 -7.12 -8.25 -10.23
N ALA A 117 -8.43 -8.17 -9.95
CA ALA A 117 -8.96 -7.42 -8.83
C ALA A 117 -8.18 -7.81 -7.57
N PRO A 118 -7.77 -6.84 -6.74
CA PRO A 118 -7.06 -7.13 -5.51
C PRO A 118 -7.91 -8.10 -4.69
N LYS A 119 -7.34 -9.25 -4.38
CA LYS A 119 -7.95 -10.19 -3.44
C LYS A 119 -8.15 -9.42 -2.13
N PRO A 120 -9.38 -9.29 -1.63
CA PRO A 120 -9.64 -8.48 -0.45
C PRO A 120 -8.83 -9.03 0.71
N ALA A 121 -8.00 -8.17 1.32
CA ALA A 121 -7.34 -8.48 2.58
C ALA A 121 -8.43 -8.86 3.60
N PRO A 122 -8.25 -9.94 4.38
CA PRO A 122 -9.25 -10.39 5.34
C PRO A 122 -9.49 -9.30 6.39
N SER A 123 -10.69 -8.75 6.39
CA SER A 123 -11.18 -7.79 7.38
C SER A 123 -11.25 -8.47 8.75
N THR A 124 -10.18 -8.38 9.53
CA THR A 124 -10.18 -8.80 10.94
C THR A 124 -10.32 -7.58 11.84
N THR A 125 -11.54 -7.05 11.90
CA THR A 125 -11.97 -6.22 13.04
C THR A 125 -13.40 -6.60 13.42
N ARG A 126 -13.53 -7.83 13.95
CA ARG A 126 -14.67 -8.18 14.81
C ARG A 126 -14.59 -7.28 16.05
N PRO A 127 -15.65 -6.56 16.45
CA PRO A 127 -15.65 -5.78 17.68
C PRO A 127 -15.44 -6.71 18.89
N PRO A 128 -14.71 -6.26 19.94
CA PRO A 128 -14.50 -7.08 21.12
C PRO A 128 -15.84 -7.25 21.84
N ALA A 129 -16.29 -8.50 21.96
CA ALA A 129 -17.38 -8.88 22.83
C ALA A 129 -16.99 -8.59 24.29
N ALA A 130 -17.93 -8.00 25.04
CA ALA A 130 -17.76 -7.62 26.43
C ALA A 130 -17.38 -8.81 27.34
N PRO A 131 -16.60 -8.60 28.42
CA PRO A 131 -16.30 -9.65 29.39
C PRO A 131 -17.55 -10.04 30.19
N GLY A 132 -17.98 -11.29 30.06
CA GLY A 132 -18.98 -11.90 30.92
C GLY A 132 -18.44 -12.07 32.34
N THR A 133 -19.24 -11.66 33.32
CA THR A 133 -19.03 -11.88 34.76
C THR A 133 -19.05 -13.37 35.10
N PRO A 134 -18.04 -13.93 35.80
CA PRO A 134 -18.12 -15.30 36.28
C PRO A 134 -18.99 -15.37 37.55
N ARG A 135 -20.01 -16.22 37.50
CA ARG A 135 -20.86 -16.64 38.62
C ARG A 135 -20.04 -17.43 39.65
N PRO A 136 -20.14 -17.18 40.97
CA PRO A 136 -19.38 -17.91 41.97
C PRO A 136 -20.01 -19.28 42.24
N THR A 137 -19.21 -20.35 42.14
CA THR A 137 -19.54 -21.69 42.62
C THR A 137 -19.25 -21.80 44.12
N ALA A 138 -20.26 -22.24 44.89
CA ALA A 138 -20.15 -22.56 46.32
C ALA A 138 -19.26 -23.80 46.58
N PRO A 139 -18.61 -23.92 47.76
CA PRO A 139 -17.69 -25.01 48.07
C PRO A 139 -18.40 -26.22 48.71
N ALA A 140 -17.89 -27.43 48.44
CA ALA A 140 -18.25 -28.67 49.14
C ALA A 140 -17.06 -29.15 50.02
N PRO A 141 -17.32 -29.90 51.12
CA PRO A 141 -16.45 -29.90 52.30
C PRO A 141 -15.32 -30.95 52.27
N THR A 142 -14.28 -30.64 53.04
CA THR A 142 -13.07 -31.43 53.32
C THR A 142 -13.34 -32.69 54.17
N PRO A 143 -12.57 -33.78 53.99
CA PRO A 143 -12.36 -34.76 55.03
C PRO A 143 -11.07 -34.45 55.82
N LYS A 144 -11.14 -34.69 57.14
CA LYS A 144 -10.12 -34.46 58.17
C LYS A 144 -9.08 -35.61 58.18
N PRO A 145 -7.77 -35.36 58.34
CA PRO A 145 -6.81 -36.43 58.66
C PRO A 145 -6.63 -36.59 60.18
N GLN A 146 -5.98 -37.70 60.55
CA GLN A 146 -5.57 -38.14 61.90
C GLN A 146 -5.20 -37.03 62.89
#